data_AF-K2G3E1-F1
#
_entry.id   AF-K2G3E1-F1
#
_cell.length_a   1.000
_cell.length_b   1.000
_cell.length_c   1.000
_cell.angle_alpha   90.00
_cell.angle_beta   90.00
_cell.angle_gamma   90.00
#
_symmetry.space_group_name_H-M   'P 1'
#
loop_
_entity.id
_entity.type
_entity.pdbx_description
1 polymer ?
#
loop_
_entity_poly.entity_id
_entity_poly.type
_entity_poly.pdbx_seq_one_letter_code
_entity_poly.pdbx_strand_id
1 'polypeptide(L)' 'MHLARESGVAYVAAGHHATERYGVQALATHLAGKFGLDCEFVDVDNPV' A
#
# COMPACT_ATOMS: atom_id res chain seq x y z
N MET A 1 -16.05 -9.11 9.38
CA MET A 1 -16.37 -10.53 9.09
C MET A 1 -17.86 -10.83 9.14
N HIS A 2 -18.60 -10.48 10.20
CA HIS A 2 -20.05 -10.80 10.30
C HIS A 2 -20.88 -10.15 9.17
N LEU A 3 -20.73 -8.84 8.96
CA LEU A 3 -21.47 -8.08 7.94
C LEU A 3 -21.25 -8.56 6.50
N ALA A 4 -20.03 -8.99 6.14
CA ALA A 4 -19.71 -9.50 4.81
C ALA A 4 -20.40 -10.86 4.55
N ARG A 5 -20.54 -11.69 5.58
CA ARG A 5 -21.21 -13.00 5.49
C ARG A 5 -22.72 -12.86 5.36
N GLU A 6 -23.33 -11.88 6.02
CA GLU A 6 -24.77 -11.61 5.95
C GLU A 6 -25.19 -10.93 4.65
N SER A 7 -24.29 -10.13 4.04
CA SER A 7 -24.55 -9.40 2.79
C SER A 7 -24.13 -10.14 1.52
N GLY A 8 -23.46 -11.30 1.63
CA GLY A 8 -22.95 -12.07 0.49
C GLY A 8 -21.78 -11.41 -0.26
N VAL A 9 -21.15 -10.39 0.33
CA VAL A 9 -20.04 -9.65 -0.28
C VAL A 9 -18.71 -10.37 -0.01
N ALA A 10 -17.91 -10.56 -1.07
CA ALA A 10 -16.57 -11.10 -0.93
C ALA A 10 -15.68 -10.16 -0.11
N TYR A 11 -14.99 -10.70 0.90
CA TYR A 11 -14.11 -9.94 1.79
C TYR A 11 -12.68 -10.50 1.72
N VAL A 12 -11.71 -9.63 1.48
CA VAL A 12 -10.28 -9.95 1.46
C VAL A 12 -9.55 -9.01 2.42
N ALA A 13 -8.89 -9.57 3.43
CA ALA A 13 -7.99 -8.84 4.32
C ALA A 13 -6.54 -9.10 3.90
N ALA A 14 -5.93 -8.16 3.18
CA ALA A 14 -4.58 -8.31 2.63
C ALA A 14 -3.47 -7.69 3.53
N GLY A 15 -3.82 -7.24 4.74
CA GLY A 15 -2.89 -6.58 5.67
C GLY A 15 -2.66 -5.10 5.33
N HIS A 16 -2.79 -4.22 6.34
CA HIS A 16 -2.74 -2.76 6.18
C HIS A 16 -1.40 -2.30 5.56
N HIS A 17 -0.29 -2.64 6.21
CA HIS A 17 1.08 -2.35 5.73
C HIS A 17 1.31 -2.89 4.32
N ALA A 18 0.92 -4.13 4.04
CA ALA A 18 1.14 -4.76 2.74
C ALA A 18 0.40 -4.04 1.60
N THR A 19 -0.79 -3.48 1.86
CA THR A 19 -1.57 -2.75 0.84
C THR A 19 -1.16 -1.29 0.66
N GLU A 20 -0.45 -0.68 1.60
CA GLU A 20 -0.15 0.76 1.59
C GLU A 20 1.22 1.11 0.96
N ARG A 21 2.10 0.13 0.76
CA ARG A 21 3.45 0.36 0.20
C ARG A 21 3.47 0.79 -1.27
N TYR A 22 2.46 0.41 -2.07
CA TYR A 22 2.47 0.70 -3.51
C TYR A 22 2.27 2.18 -3.83
N GLY A 23 1.54 2.92 -2.99
CA GLY A 23 1.29 4.34 -3.21
C GLY A 23 2.55 5.19 -3.10
N VAL A 24 3.36 4.95 -2.06
CA VAL A 24 4.61 5.70 -1.84
C VAL A 24 5.68 5.37 -2.90
N GLN A 25 5.72 4.13 -3.39
CA GLN A 25 6.60 3.74 -4.52
C GLN A 25 6.24 4.46 -5.82
N ALA A 26 4.94 4.57 -6.13
CA ALA A 26 4.47 5.31 -7.31
C ALA A 26 4.79 6.81 -7.20
N LEU A 27 4.66 7.40 -6.01
CA LEU A 27 5.03 8.78 -5.75
C LEU A 27 6.54 9.02 -5.96
N ALA A 28 7.39 8.15 -5.41
CA ALA A 28 8.84 8.23 -5.60
C ALA A 28 9.23 8.21 -7.08
N THR A 29 8.63 7.31 -7.87
CA THR A 29 8.85 7.23 -9.33
C THR A 29 8.43 8.52 -10.04
N HIS A 30 7.28 9.09 -9.66
CA HIS A 30 6.80 10.34 -10.25
C HIS A 30 7.73 11.52 -9.96
N LEU A 31 8.22 11.62 -8.72
CA LEU A 31 9.14 12.69 -8.29
C LEU A 31 10.50 12.57 -8.99
N ALA A 32 11.03 11.36 -9.11
CA ALA A 32 12.27 11.09 -9.83
C ALA A 32 12.16 11.50 -11.31
N GLY A 33 11.10 11.08 -12.00
CA GLY A 33 10.91 11.39 -13.43
C GLY A 33 10.65 12.88 -13.71
N LYS A 34 9.94 13.58 -12.80
CA LYS A 34 9.55 14.98 -13.03
C LYS A 34 10.63 15.99 -12.61
N PHE A 35 11.38 15.67 -11.56
CA PHE A 35 12.27 16.63 -10.90
C PHE A 35 13.74 16.17 -10.85
N GLY A 36 14.06 14.96 -11.31
CA GLY A 36 15.42 14.42 -11.25
C GLY A 36 15.89 14.13 -9.83
N LEU A 37 14.96 13.86 -8.92
CA LEU A 37 15.24 13.55 -7.52
C LEU A 37 15.55 12.07 -7.33
N ASP A 38 16.65 11.75 -6.66
CA ASP A 38 16.89 10.39 -6.18
C ASP A 38 15.97 10.09 -5.00
N CYS A 39 15.03 9.16 -5.22
CA CYS A 39 14.05 8.73 -4.24
C CYS A 39 14.22 7.24 -3.97
N GLU A 40 14.58 6.86 -2.74
CA GLU A 40 14.68 5.48 -2.30
C GLU A 40 13.46 5.11 -1.46
N PHE A 41 12.80 4.00 -1.79
CA PHE A 41 11.78 3.42 -0.94
C PHE A 41 12.46 2.52 0.11
N VAL A 42 12.34 2.90 1.37
CA VAL A 42 12.82 2.10 2.51
C VAL A 42 11.61 1.41 3.15
N ASP A 43 11.53 0.09 2.98
CA ASP A 43 10.52 -0.71 3.67
C ASP A 43 10.99 -0.97 5.10
N VAL A 44 10.29 -0.38 6.07
CA VAL A 44 10.50 -0.67 7.48
C VAL A 44 9.37 -1.57 7.92
N ASP A 45 9.69 -2.84 8.19
CA ASP A 45 8.74 -3.80 8.72
C ASP A 45 8.14 -3.26 10.03
N ASN A 46 6.85 -2.93 10.00
CA ASN A 46 6.09 -2.60 11.19
C ASN A 46 5.32 -3.86 11.63
N PRO A 47 5.65 -4.45 12.81
CA PRO A 47 5.12 -5.73 13.25
C PRO A 47 3.70 -5.63 13.84
N VAL A 48 2.77 -4.95 13.15
CA VAL A 48 1.36 -4.88 13.59
C VAL A 48 0.76 -6.26 13.91
#